data_AF-A0A2V3ZZY8-F1
#
_entry.id   AF-A0A2V3ZZY8-F1
#
_cell.length_a   1.000
_cell.length_b   1.000
_cell.length_c   1.000
_cell.angle_alpha   90.00
_cell.angle_beta   90.00
_cell.angle_gamma   90.00
#
_symmetry.space_group_name_H-M   'P 1'
#
loop_
_entity.id
_entity.type
_entity.pdbx_description
1 polymer ?
#
loop_
_entity_poly.entity_id
_entity_poly.type
_entity_poly.pdbx_seq_one_letter_code
_entity_poly.pdbx_strand_id
1 'polypeptide(L)' 'MEGGTSSVTVDPKLVFQFALKCNASNIILMHNHTSRILMASDADIQITRKLAQEGELMDLPMIDHLIFSS' A
#
# COMPACT_ATOMS: atom_id res chain seq x y z
N MET A 1 -2.25 -9.52 9.07
CA MET A 1 -3.49 -8.97 8.51
C MET A 1 -4.19 -10.12 7.81
N GLU A 2 -5.38 -10.51 8.25
CA GLU A 2 -6.13 -11.62 7.67
C GLU A 2 -6.82 -11.15 6.39
N GLY A 3 -6.47 -11.80 5.27
CA GLY A 3 -7.07 -11.58 3.97
C GLY A 3 -8.40 -12.31 3.87
N GLY A 4 -9.48 -11.56 3.87
CA GLY A 4 -10.81 -12.12 3.68
C GLY A 4 -11.82 -11.03 3.37
N THR A 5 -11.98 -10.71 2.07
CA THR A 5 -13.16 -10.04 1.47
C THR A 5 -13.72 -8.77 2.11
N SER A 6 -13.02 -8.20 3.08
CA SER A 6 -13.34 -6.95 3.74
C SER A 6 -12.15 -6.05 3.54
N SER A 7 -12.36 -4.91 2.90
CA SER A 7 -11.40 -3.83 2.77
C SER A 7 -10.68 -3.60 4.10
N VAL A 8 -9.48 -4.16 4.26
CA VAL A 8 -8.58 -3.74 5.33
C VAL A 8 -8.23 -2.31 4.97
N THR A 9 -8.87 -1.36 5.64
CA THR A 9 -8.60 0.06 5.46
C THR A 9 -7.18 0.31 5.93
N VAL A 10 -6.24 0.42 4.98
CA VAL A 10 -4.88 0.88 5.26
C VAL A 10 -5.00 2.34 5.67
N ASP A 11 -4.59 2.66 6.90
CA ASP A 11 -4.44 4.05 7.33
C ASP A 11 -3.03 4.52 6.95
N PRO A 12 -2.89 5.46 5.99
CA PRO A 12 -1.59 6.00 5.61
C PRO A 12 -0.79 6.55 6.79
N LYS A 13 -1.45 7.12 7.80
CA LYS A 13 -0.77 7.66 8.99
C LYS A 13 0.05 6.59 9.70
N LEU A 14 -0.48 5.37 9.80
CA LEU A 14 0.24 4.24 10.40
C LEU A 14 1.38 3.75 9.50
N VAL A 15 1.16 3.72 8.18
CA VAL A 15 2.20 3.35 7.21
C VAL A 15 3.39 4.30 7.33
N PHE A 16 3.16 5.60 7.26
CA PHE A 16 4.23 6.60 7.32
C PHE A 16 4.84 6.70 8.72
N GLN A 17 4.06 6.56 9.79
CA GLN A 17 4.62 6.48 11.14
C GLN A 17 5.61 5.31 11.25
N PHE A 18 5.27 4.15 10.69
CA PHE A 18 6.16 2.98 10.71
C PHE A 18 7.40 3.21 9.83
N ALA A 19 7.22 3.70 8.61
CA ALA A 19 8.33 4.01 7.69
C ALA A 19 9.34 4.98 8.32
N LEU A 20 8.85 6.06 8.94
CA LEU A 20 9.68 7.04 9.67
C LEU A 20 10.42 6.41 10.85
N LYS A 21 9.73 5.58 11.67
CA LYS A 21 10.36 4.87 12.80
C LYS A 21 11.45 3.89 12.35
N CYS A 22 11.34 3.36 11.15
CA CYS A 22 12.32 2.46 10.55
C CYS A 22 13.46 3.19 9.82
N ASN A 23 13.46 4.52 9.80
CA ASN A 23 14.37 5.32 8.97
C ASN A 23 14.37 4.86 7.50
N ALA A 24 13.18 4.50 6.99
CA ALA A 24 13.04 4.10 5.60
C ALA A 24 13.39 5.29 4.69
N SER A 25 13.93 5.02 3.50
CA SER A 25 14.07 6.04 2.45
C SER A 25 12.88 6.04 1.50
N ASN A 26 12.29 4.86 1.27
CA ASN A 26 11.20 4.63 0.32
C ASN A 26 10.21 3.61 0.88
N ILE A 27 9.01 3.54 0.29
CA ILE A 27 8.01 2.50 0.61
C ILE A 27 7.60 1.69 -0.63
N ILE A 28 7.31 0.40 -0.44
CA ILE A 28 6.68 -0.48 -1.43
C ILE A 28 5.39 -1.02 -0.83
N LEU A 29 4.28 -0.90 -1.55
CA LEU A 29 3.02 -1.53 -1.15
C LEU A 29 2.94 -2.94 -1.75
N MET A 30 2.50 -3.92 -0.96
CA MET A 30 2.27 -5.28 -1.44
C MET A 30 0.89 -5.76 -0.99
N HIS A 31 0.12 -6.31 -1.93
CA HIS A 31 -1.23 -6.80 -1.69
C HIS A 31 -1.44 -8.19 -2.32
N ASN A 32 -2.14 -9.07 -1.60
CA ASN A 32 -2.44 -10.43 -2.05
C ASN A 32 -3.91 -10.58 -2.46
N HIS A 33 -4.14 -10.84 -3.74
CA HIS A 33 -5.46 -11.22 -4.25
C HIS A 33 -5.67 -12.73 -4.14
N THR A 34 -6.36 -13.16 -3.08
CA THR A 34 -6.80 -14.55 -2.90
C THR A 34 -7.81 -14.99 -3.96
N SER A 35 -8.43 -14.04 -4.67
CA SER A 35 -9.31 -14.27 -5.81
C SER A 35 -8.58 -14.77 -7.07
N ARG A 36 -7.24 -14.77 -7.08
CA ARG A 36 -6.39 -15.07 -8.25
C ARG A 36 -6.52 -14.11 -9.43
N ILE A 37 -7.20 -12.99 -9.22
CA ILE A 37 -7.29 -11.92 -10.20
C ILE A 37 -6.16 -10.93 -9.91
N LEU A 38 -5.17 -10.80 -10.78
CA LEU A 38 -4.07 -9.86 -10.61
C LEU A 38 -4.38 -8.44 -11.10
N MET A 39 -5.64 -8.18 -11.48
CA MET A 39 -6.08 -6.85 -11.86
C MET A 39 -6.29 -6.01 -10.60
N ALA A 40 -5.68 -4.82 -10.56
CA ALA A 40 -5.89 -3.86 -9.49
C ALA A 40 -7.38 -3.46 -9.42
N SER A 41 -7.96 -3.58 -8.23
CA SER A 41 -9.29 -3.07 -7.94
C SER A 41 -9.28 -1.54 -7.85
N ASP A 42 -10.46 -0.92 -7.90
CA ASP A 42 -10.57 0.52 -7.67
C ASP A 42 -10.03 0.93 -6.29
N ALA A 43 -10.17 0.05 -5.30
CA ALA A 43 -9.62 0.27 -3.96
C ALA A 43 -8.08 0.27 -3.98
N ASP A 44 -7.46 -0.67 -4.70
CA ASP A 44 -6.01 -0.73 -4.88
C ASP A 44 -5.50 0.54 -5.55
N ILE A 45 -6.16 0.98 -6.63
CA ILE A 45 -5.79 2.20 -7.36
C ILE A 45 -5.90 3.44 -6.45
N GLN A 46 -6.96 3.54 -5.65
CA GLN A 46 -7.16 4.66 -4.73
C GLN A 46 -6.09 4.72 -3.66
N ILE A 47 -5.76 3.60 -3.00
CA ILE A 47 -4.73 3.59 -1.96
C ILE A 47 -3.33 3.84 -2.56
N THR A 48 -3.05 3.29 -3.74
CA THR A 48 -1.81 3.55 -4.49
C THR A 48 -1.61 5.04 -4.71
N ARG A 49 -2.63 5.73 -5.25
CA ARG A 49 -2.55 7.16 -5.53
C ARG A 49 -2.39 7.98 -4.26
N LYS A 50 -3.13 7.64 -3.21
CA LYS A 50 -3.05 8.32 -1.92
C LYS A 50 -1.66 8.21 -1.29
N LEU A 51 -1.13 7.00 -1.20
CA LEU A 51 0.21 6.77 -0.62
C LEU A 51 1.32 7.35 -1.48
N ALA A 52 1.21 7.31 -2.81
CA ALA A 52 2.16 7.97 -3.69
C ALA A 52 2.19 9.49 -3.43
N GLN A 53 1.03 10.15 -3.44
CA GLN A 53 0.94 11.60 -3.21
C GLN A 53 1.43 12.02 -1.82
N GLU A 54 1.01 11.30 -0.77
CA GLU A 54 1.43 11.59 0.60
C GLU A 54 2.92 11.30 0.82
N GLY A 55 3.45 10.25 0.18
CA GLY A 55 4.86 9.88 0.26
C GLY A 55 5.78 10.93 -0.35
N GLU A 56 5.42 11.47 -1.51
CA GLU A 56 6.15 12.60 -2.13
C GLU A 56 6.17 13.83 -1.20
N LEU A 57 5.06 14.14 -0.52
CA LEU A 57 4.99 15.27 0.42
C LEU A 57 5.86 15.08 1.67
N MET A 58 6.16 13.83 2.05
CA MET A 58 6.94 13.48 3.24
C MET A 58 8.39 13.11 2.95
N ASP A 59 8.86 13.26 1.72
CA ASP A 59 10.18 12.78 1.28
C ASP A 59 10.38 11.27 1.56
N LEU A 60 9.29 10.51 1.42
CA LEU A 60 9.19 9.06 1.58
C LEU A 60 8.42 8.47 0.39
N PRO A 61 8.97 8.54 -0.83
CA PRO A 61 8.25 8.17 -2.04
C PRO A 61 7.87 6.68 -2.04
N MET A 62 6.67 6.39 -2.57
CA MET A 62 6.26 5.03 -2.87
C MET A 62 6.77 4.65 -4.25
N ILE A 63 7.67 3.67 -4.31
CA ILE A 63 8.36 3.32 -5.56
C ILE A 63 7.63 2.24 -6.37
N ASP A 64 6.80 1.42 -5.73
CA ASP A 64 6.01 0.39 -6.42
C ASP A 64 4.80 -0.07 -5.60
N HIS A 65 3.82 -0.66 -6.29
CA HIS A 65 2.71 -1.40 -5.69
C HIS A 65 2.56 -2.77 -6.38
N LEU A 66 2.94 -3.82 -5.65
CA LEU A 66 2.92 -5.19 -6.13
C LEU A 66 1.65 -5.92 -5.70
N ILE A 67 0.85 -6.33 -6.68
CA ILE A 67 -0.29 -7.22 -6.49
C ILE A 67 0.14 -8.64 -6.89
N PHE A 68 0.04 -9.57 -5.95
CA PHE A 68 0.39 -10.97 -6.17
C PHE A 68 -0.76 -11.89 -5.76
N SER A 69 -0.65 -13.17 -6.11
CA SER A 69 -1.61 -14.20 -5.73
C SER A 69 -0.88 -15.53 -5.46
N SER A 70 -1.50 -16.38 -4.64
CA SER A 70 -1.03 -17.72 -4.27
C SER A 70 -1.89 -18.84 -4.84
#